data_AF-A0A3D0SQ91-F1
#
_entry.id   AF-A0A3D0SQ91-F1
#
_cell.length_a   1.000
_cell.length_b   1.000
_cell.length_c   1.000
_cell.angle_alpha   90.00
_cell.angle_beta   90.00
_cell.angle_gamma   90.00
#
_symmetry.space_group_name_H-M   'P 1'
#
loop_
_entity.id
_entity.type
_entity.pdbx_description
1 polymer ?
#
loop_
_entity_poly.entity_id
_entity_poly.type
_entity_poly.pdbx_seq_one_letter_code
_entity_poly.pdbx_strand_id
1 'polypeptide(L)'
;MLSTAFGLTFWGVLIFYGVALYAVTPNARTAGAFFRGEDNSGREAHQWALTASIFISWIFAKSVTNAANLGASYGIVGGLAYAAYWLSIPLAGFVIYRLRRSTG
;
A
#
# COMPACT_ATOMS: atom_id res chain seq x y z
N MET A 1 5.87 -15.80 -27.88
CA MET A 1 7.08 -14.96 -27.71
C MET A 1 6.60 -13.54 -27.47
N LEU A 2 6.93 -12.92 -26.33
CA LEU A 2 6.57 -11.51 -26.08
C LEU A 2 7.31 -10.63 -27.10
N SER A 3 6.64 -9.63 -27.67
CA SER A 3 7.27 -8.77 -28.66
C SER A 3 8.38 -7.93 -28.03
N THR A 4 9.44 -7.63 -28.77
CA THR A 4 10.51 -6.74 -28.32
C THR A 4 9.96 -5.38 -27.88
N ALA A 5 8.93 -4.89 -28.58
CA ALA A 5 8.21 -3.67 -28.20
C ALA A 5 7.59 -3.76 -26.80
N PHE A 6 6.95 -4.88 -26.46
CA PHE A 6 6.40 -5.10 -25.12
C PHE A 6 7.51 -5.13 -24.05
N GLY A 7 8.63 -5.80 -24.33
CA GLY A 7 9.76 -5.83 -23.40
C GLY A 7 10.32 -4.43 -23.12
N LEU A 8 10.51 -3.64 -24.18
CA LEU A 8 11.02 -2.26 -24.06
C LEU A 8 10.05 -1.35 -23.30
N THR A 9 8.74 -1.43 -23.56
CA THR A 9 7.75 -0.62 -22.83
C THR A 9 7.65 -1.04 -21.37
N PHE A 10 7.64 -2.34 -21.07
CA PHE A 10 7.60 -2.85 -19.70
C PHE A 10 8.78 -2.34 -18.87
N TRP A 11 10.01 -2.53 -19.37
CA TRP A 11 11.21 -2.07 -18.67
C TRP A 11 11.32 -0.55 -18.62
N GLY A 12 10.92 0.14 -19.70
CA GLY A 12 10.88 1.60 -19.74
C GLY A 12 9.97 2.19 -18.66
N VAL A 13 8.78 1.62 -18.46
CA VAL A 13 7.85 2.04 -17.40
C VAL A 13 8.44 1.80 -16.01
N LEU A 14 9.05 0.64 -15.77
CA LEU A 14 9.65 0.33 -14.46
C LEU A 14 10.81 1.26 -14.12
N ILE A 15 11.69 1.55 -15.08
CA ILE A 15 12.81 2.47 -14.90
C ILE A 15 12.28 3.88 -14.63
N PHE A 16 11.34 4.35 -15.45
CA PHE A 16 10.72 5.67 -15.26
C PHE A 16 10.10 5.79 -13.87
N TYR A 17 9.31 4.79 -13.44
CA TYR A 17 8.68 4.77 -12.13
C TYR A 17 9.70 4.84 -10.99
N GLY A 18 10.77 4.02 -11.06
CA GLY A 18 11.84 4.02 -10.06
C GLY A 18 12.59 5.35 -9.98
N VAL A 19 12.94 5.94 -11.13
CA VAL A 19 13.61 7.25 -11.18
C VAL A 19 12.70 8.36 -10.66
N ALA A 20 11.42 8.34 -11.02
CA ALA A 20 10.45 9.32 -10.54
C ALA A 20 10.30 9.26 -9.02
N LEU A 21 10.12 8.06 -8.44
CA LEU A 21 10.05 7.89 -7.00
C LEU A 21 11.33 8.36 -6.30
N TYR A 22 12.50 8.01 -6.84
CA TYR A 22 13.78 8.45 -6.29
C TYR A 22 13.90 9.98 -6.29
N ALA A 23 13.51 10.63 -7.39
CA ALA A 23 13.55 12.08 -7.53
C ALA A 23 12.60 12.82 -6.57
N VAL A 24 11.43 12.24 -6.28
CA VAL A 24 10.44 12.83 -5.35
C VAL A 24 10.77 12.54 -3.88
N THR A 25 11.50 11.47 -3.59
CA THR A 25 11.80 11.05 -2.22
C THR A 25 12.75 12.05 -1.53
N PRO A 26 12.38 12.64 -0.38
CA PRO A 26 13.26 13.54 0.35
C PRO A 26 14.43 12.79 1.01
N ASN A 27 15.58 13.45 1.11
CA ASN A 27 16.77 12.89 1.76
C ASN A 27 16.64 12.88 3.29
N ALA A 28 16.48 11.70 3.90
CA ALA A 28 16.46 11.53 5.35
C ALA A 28 17.90 11.51 5.93
N ARG A 29 18.43 12.69 6.29
CA ARG A 29 19.81 12.84 6.81
C ARG A 29 19.93 12.77 8.34
N THR A 30 18.83 12.64 9.06
CA THR A 30 18.79 12.65 10.53
C THR A 30 18.03 11.42 11.05
N ALA A 31 18.29 11.04 12.31
CA ALA A 31 17.56 9.95 12.96
C ALA A 31 16.06 10.28 13.11
N GLY A 32 15.70 11.55 13.35
CA GLY A 32 14.31 12.00 13.39
C GLY A 32 13.61 11.81 12.04
N ALA A 33 14.26 12.20 10.93
CA ALA A 33 13.72 11.99 9.60
C ALA A 33 13.54 10.50 9.26
N PHE A 34 14.47 9.63 9.68
CA PHE A 34 14.42 8.20 9.39
C PHE A 34 13.39 7.44 10.25
N PHE A 35 13.38 7.65 11.57
CA PHE A 35 12.55 6.87 12.50
C PHE A 35 11.17 7.47 12.77
N ARG A 36 11.04 8.80 12.70
CA ARG A 36 9.79 9.52 13.01
C ARG A 36 9.11 10.10 11.76
N GLY A 37 9.78 10.06 10.61
CA GLY A 37 9.27 10.68 9.38
C GLY A 37 9.18 12.20 9.48
N GLU A 38 10.01 12.81 10.33
CA GLU A 38 10.10 14.26 10.47
C GLU A 38 10.74 14.89 9.22
N ASP A 39 10.29 16.09 8.84
CA ASP A 39 10.96 16.85 7.80
C ASP A 39 12.25 17.54 8.30
N ASN A 40 12.97 18.22 7.39
CA ASN A 40 14.19 18.95 7.74
C ASN A 40 13.97 20.11 8.75
N SER A 41 12.72 20.49 9.00
CA SER A 41 12.31 21.49 9.97
C SER A 41 11.74 20.86 11.25
N GLY A 42 11.82 19.54 11.42
CA GLY A 42 11.33 18.80 12.59
C GLY A 42 9.81 18.61 12.63
N ARG A 43 9.09 18.85 11.52
CA ARG A 43 7.63 18.65 11.47
C ARG A 43 7.31 17.19 11.21
N GLU A 44 6.37 16.64 11.96
CA GLU A 44 5.91 15.26 11.80
C GLU A 44 5.20 15.01 10.46
N ALA A 45 5.19 13.74 10.03
CA ALA A 45 4.48 13.31 8.84
C ALA A 45 2.96 13.55 8.97
N HIS A 46 2.35 14.06 7.91
CA HIS A 46 0.90 14.31 7.88
C HIS A 46 0.11 13.02 8.10
N GLN A 47 -1.00 13.09 8.84
CA GLN A 47 -1.84 11.92 9.15
C GLN A 47 -2.25 11.14 7.89
N TRP A 48 -2.59 11.83 6.80
CA TRP A 48 -2.90 11.19 5.51
C TRP A 48 -1.75 10.36 4.94
N ALA A 49 -0.50 10.85 5.05
CA ALA A 49 0.67 10.09 4.60
C ALA A 49 0.88 8.83 5.45
N LEU A 50 0.65 8.94 6.77
CA LEU A 50 0.69 7.79 7.69
C LEU A 50 -0.41 6.78 7.38
N THR A 51 -1.65 7.23 7.17
CA THR A 51 -2.78 6.36 6.80
C THR A 51 -2.52 5.67 5.46
N ALA A 52 -2.03 6.40 4.46
CA ALA A 52 -1.69 5.83 3.15
C ALA A 52 -0.58 4.78 3.26
N SER A 53 0.47 5.05 4.05
CA SER A 53 1.56 4.10 4.32
C SER A 53 1.05 2.80 4.93
N ILE A 54 0.22 2.90 5.98
CA ILE A 54 -0.41 1.75 6.63
C ILE A 54 -1.27 0.99 5.62
N PHE A 55 -2.09 1.68 4.83
CA PHE A 55 -2.97 1.04 3.85
C PHE A 55 -2.19 0.28 2.77
N ILE A 56 -1.14 0.90 2.20
CA ILE A 56 -0.27 0.26 1.19
C ILE A 56 0.45 -0.95 1.80
N SER A 57 0.87 -0.87 3.07
CA SER A 57 1.54 -1.98 3.75
C SER A 57 0.69 -3.25 3.85
N TRP A 58 -0.64 -3.10 3.75
CA TRP A 58 -1.54 -4.24 3.75
C TRP A 58 -1.72 -4.84 2.35
N ILE A 59 -1.56 -4.06 1.28
CA ILE A 59 -1.70 -4.57 -0.09
C ILE A 59 -0.45 -5.38 -0.46
N PHE A 60 -0.51 -6.69 -0.21
CA PHE A 60 0.54 -7.63 -0.60
C PHE A 60 0.37 -8.13 -2.04
N ALA A 61 1.48 -8.35 -2.75
CA ALA A 61 1.46 -8.94 -4.09
C ALA A 61 0.70 -10.28 -4.12
N LYS A 62 0.91 -11.13 -3.10
CA LYS A 62 0.17 -12.41 -2.95
C LYS A 62 -1.34 -12.22 -2.79
N SER A 63 -1.76 -11.14 -2.12
CA SER A 63 -3.17 -10.78 -1.94
C SER A 63 -3.81 -10.43 -3.28
N VAL A 64 -3.14 -9.59 -4.09
CA VAL A 64 -3.59 -9.24 -5.44
C VAL A 64 -3.69 -10.48 -6.34
N THR A 65 -2.68 -11.35 -6.31
CA THR A 65 -2.70 -12.60 -7.08
C THR A 65 -3.85 -13.52 -6.64
N ASN A 66 -4.15 -13.58 -5.34
CA ASN A 66 -5.26 -14.38 -4.85
C ASN A 66 -6.61 -13.84 -5.32
N ALA A 67 -6.80 -12.52 -5.27
CA ALA A 67 -8.00 -11.86 -5.81
C ALA A 67 -8.17 -12.15 -7.31
N ALA A 68 -7.07 -12.07 -8.07
CA ALA A 68 -7.07 -12.36 -9.50
C ALA A 68 -7.38 -13.83 -9.79
N ASN A 69 -6.81 -14.76 -9.03
CA ASN A 69 -7.05 -16.20 -9.19
C ASN A 69 -8.51 -16.55 -8.87
N LEU A 70 -9.06 -16.02 -7.77
CA LEU A 70 -10.48 -16.22 -7.46
C LEU A 70 -11.38 -15.56 -8.52
N GLY A 71 -10.98 -14.38 -9.01
CA GLY A 71 -11.66 -13.70 -10.11
C GLY A 71 -11.66 -14.51 -11.40
N ALA A 72 -10.56 -15.19 -11.73
CA ALA A 72 -10.44 -16.05 -12.89
C ALA A 72 -11.31 -17.32 -12.75
N SER A 73 -11.33 -17.93 -11.57
CA SER A 73 -12.07 -19.18 -11.33
C SER A 73 -13.58 -18.98 -11.14
N TYR A 74 -14.01 -17.88 -10.52
CA TYR A 74 -15.40 -17.65 -10.11
C TYR A 74 -16.00 -16.35 -10.68
N GLY A 75 -15.34 -15.75 -11.66
CA GLY A 75 -15.72 -14.46 -12.22
C GLY A 75 -15.63 -13.31 -11.21
N ILE A 76 -16.36 -12.22 -11.47
CA ILE A 76 -16.34 -11.02 -10.62
C ILE A 76 -16.66 -11.32 -9.15
N VAL A 77 -17.52 -12.32 -8.90
CA VAL A 77 -17.91 -12.72 -7.55
C VAL A 77 -16.72 -13.25 -6.75
N GLY A 78 -15.81 -14.00 -7.37
CA GLY A 78 -14.60 -14.50 -6.70
C GLY A 78 -13.66 -13.36 -6.30
N GLY A 79 -13.44 -12.40 -7.20
CA GLY A 79 -12.65 -11.21 -6.89
C GLY A 79 -13.27 -10.36 -5.78
N LEU A 80 -14.59 -10.14 -5.83
CA LEU A 80 -15.35 -9.41 -4.81
C LEU A 80 -15.37 -10.14 -3.46
N ALA A 81 -15.46 -11.46 -3.44
CA ALA A 81 -15.41 -12.24 -2.20
C ALA A 81 -14.08 -12.03 -1.47
N TYR A 82 -12.97 -12.02 -2.21
CA TYR A 82 -11.66 -11.71 -1.64
C TYR A 82 -11.55 -10.25 -1.19
N ALA A 83 -12.08 -9.30 -1.98
CA ALA A 83 -12.14 -7.90 -1.57
C ALA A 83 -13.01 -7.67 -0.32
N ALA A 84 -14.09 -8.43 -0.14
CA ALA A 84 -14.93 -8.36 1.04
C ALA A 84 -14.20 -8.87 2.30
N TYR A 85 -13.33 -9.89 2.16
CA TYR A 85 -12.47 -10.34 3.26
C TYR A 85 -11.59 -9.19 3.82
N TRP A 86 -11.15 -8.26 2.97
CA TRP A 86 -10.38 -7.09 3.39
C TRP A 86 -11.15 -6.13 4.31
N LEU A 87 -12.49 -6.17 4.32
CA LEU A 87 -13.32 -5.39 5.25
C LEU A 87 -13.18 -5.86 6.72
N SER A 88 -12.64 -7.06 6.94
CA SER A 88 -12.36 -7.55 8.30
C SER A 88 -11.40 -6.63 9.07
N ILE A 89 -10.51 -5.91 8.38
CA ILE A 89 -9.51 -5.04 9.02
C ILE A 89 -10.13 -3.76 9.59
N PRO A 90 -10.87 -2.92 8.84
CA PRO A 90 -11.55 -1.77 9.43
C PRO A 90 -12.59 -2.20 10.48
N LEU A 91 -13.23 -3.36 10.29
CA LEU A 91 -14.12 -3.93 11.30
C LEU A 91 -13.38 -4.27 12.60
N ALA A 92 -12.22 -4.93 12.53
CA ALA A 92 -11.38 -5.19 13.69
C ALA A 92 -10.93 -3.88 14.38
N GLY A 93 -10.54 -2.87 13.59
CA GLY A 93 -10.22 -1.53 14.09
C GLY A 93 -11.38 -0.89 14.85
N PHE A 94 -12.60 -0.99 14.31
CA PHE A 94 -13.81 -0.50 14.96
C PHE A 94 -14.12 -1.25 16.27
N VAL A 95 -13.98 -2.58 16.28
CA VAL A 95 -14.19 -3.40 17.49
C VAL A 95 -13.17 -3.03 18.57
N ILE A 96 -11.89 -2.89 18.22
CA ILE A 96 -10.84 -2.47 19.16
C ILE A 96 -11.14 -1.07 19.72
N TYR A 97 -11.58 -0.14 18.87
CA TYR A 97 -11.96 1.21 19.30
C TYR A 97 -13.12 1.18 20.31
N ARG A 98 -14.17 0.39 20.02
CA ARG A 98 -15.30 0.19 20.92
C ARG A 98 -14.86 -0.36 22.28
N LEU A 99 -14.04 -1.41 22.29
CA LEU A 99 -13.51 -2.01 23.53
C LEU A 99 -12.73 -1.00 24.36
N ARG A 100 -11.83 -0.22 23.73
CA ARG A 100 -11.04 0.80 24.44
C ARG A 100 -11.89 1.91 25.06
N ARG A 101 -13.02 2.26 24.44
CA ARG A 101 -13.95 3.28 24.94
C ARG A 101 -14.92 2.76 26.01
N SER A 102 -15.10 1.46 26.13
CA SER A 102 -15.96 0.84 27.14
C SER A 102 -15.22 0.39 28.41
N THR A 103 -13.90 0.22 28.33
CA THR A 103 -13.06 -0.25 29.46
C THR A 103 -12.29 0.89 30.14
N GLY A 104 -12.50 2.14 29.71
CA GLY A 104 -12.02 3.36 30.38
C GLY A 104 -13.19 4.21 30.84
#